data_AF-A0A4P9WDP7-F1
#
_entry.id   AF-A0A4P9WDP7-F1
#
_cell.length_a   1.000
_cell.length_b   1.000
_cell.length_c   1.000
_cell.angle_alpha   90.00
_cell.angle_beta   90.00
_cell.angle_gamma   90.00
#
_symmetry.space_group_name_H-M   'P 1'
#
loop_
_entity.id
_entity.type
_entity.pdbx_description
1 polymer ?
#
loop_
_entity_poly.entity_id
_entity_poly.type
_entity_poly.pdbx_seq_one_letter_code
_entity_poly.pdbx_strand_id
1 'polypeptide(L)'
;RALRCAQSWVQYGIRFSSMGPLVERVISLLPDPEIFQPATEVLIELVASPSMKGYEETLCNKLVPVLTSGTLRDNFARAVSEEDEHGVGTMCRLLIQIGDTYTGFLVRNFVRPDVAVFIEMMIACTGFGGYFPAEQEITDLPLQFWSTLACSITEAQVPETLSTSSSIDKLHVDPVTGVPLMQPLPPADTAAVDPNRPAADRARSAAIGNTYATVELDATLWCIKAIAEEVSGAESVHVPRMFGPEFMGRLASVPPRQLTRVKRTALLTIGEYAEWLRGNHASFETIVPFVIACIRDPELSTAAVTGLHKLCDCCRHEMVQGVDLLVEVWPVEKALLVKGVSCVIQVLPPDALLPRLISVLHVIVRDTQMAMETLREDHLHARESILEQLALLKACCQGIGSTLREDEEPVIIDPSLHPPTPTPTHPPADADQQRAVSTVMWEVTERICSVWGGDEEVMQALCDFIEKTLAAGTILPIFTPNIPALVHLLVAMYRATPFACFLKAAA
;
A
#
# COMPACT_ATOMS: atom_id res chain seq x y z
N ARG A 1 -17.32 -30.21 -31.73
CA ARG A 1 -16.48 -30.11 -32.95
C ARG A 1 -16.91 -28.97 -33.87
N ALA A 2 -18.18 -28.88 -34.26
CA ALA A 2 -18.69 -27.76 -35.06
C ALA A 2 -18.48 -26.39 -34.41
N LEU A 3 -18.70 -26.26 -33.09
CA LEU A 3 -18.43 -25.03 -32.35
C LEU A 3 -16.95 -24.63 -32.34
N ARG A 4 -16.03 -25.58 -32.15
CA ARG A 4 -14.58 -25.31 -32.27
C ARG A 4 -14.19 -24.84 -33.68
N CYS A 5 -14.82 -25.39 -34.72
CA CYS A 5 -14.64 -24.89 -36.08
C CYS A 5 -15.16 -23.45 -36.19
N ALA A 6 -16.36 -23.16 -35.68
CA ALA A 6 -16.92 -21.81 -35.65
C ALA A 6 -16.00 -20.82 -34.91
N GLN A 7 -15.43 -21.21 -33.77
CA GLN A 7 -14.45 -20.41 -33.03
C GLN A 7 -13.23 -20.05 -33.89
N SER A 8 -12.62 -21.03 -34.59
CA SER A 8 -11.50 -20.77 -35.49
C SER A 8 -11.85 -19.82 -36.63
N TRP A 9 -13.08 -19.90 -37.14
CA TRP A 9 -13.59 -18.98 -38.18
C TRP A 9 -13.82 -17.56 -37.65
N VAL A 10 -14.27 -17.40 -36.40
CA VAL A 10 -14.39 -16.09 -35.74
C VAL A 10 -13.01 -15.44 -35.65
N GLN A 11 -11.98 -16.19 -35.22
CA GLN A 11 -10.60 -15.72 -35.12
C GLN A 11 -10.00 -15.32 -36.48
N TYR A 12 -10.42 -15.97 -37.57
CA TYR A 12 -9.97 -15.65 -38.93
C TYR A 12 -10.58 -14.34 -39.48
N GLY A 13 -11.63 -13.79 -38.86
CA GLY A 13 -12.21 -12.49 -39.24
C GLY A 13 -13.21 -12.55 -40.39
N ILE A 14 -14.22 -13.43 -40.29
CA ILE A 14 -15.35 -13.45 -41.24
C ILE A 14 -16.22 -12.17 -41.07
N ARG A 15 -16.78 -11.66 -42.17
CA ARG A 15 -17.75 -10.56 -42.16
C ARG A 15 -19.03 -10.96 -41.40
N PHE A 16 -19.43 -10.15 -40.42
CA PHE A 16 -20.59 -10.41 -39.56
C PHE A 16 -21.91 -10.61 -40.32
N SER A 17 -22.08 -9.99 -41.50
CA SER A 17 -23.26 -10.16 -42.36
C SER A 17 -23.56 -11.62 -42.74
N SER A 18 -22.55 -12.49 -42.72
CA SER A 18 -22.69 -13.93 -42.93
C SER A 18 -22.77 -14.76 -41.64
N MET A 19 -22.55 -14.15 -40.48
CA MET A 19 -22.44 -14.83 -39.19
C MET A 19 -23.73 -14.80 -38.36
N GLY A 20 -24.69 -13.93 -38.68
CA GLY A 20 -25.96 -13.81 -37.93
C GLY A 20 -26.63 -15.14 -37.58
N PRO A 21 -26.90 -16.04 -38.55
CA PRO A 21 -27.51 -17.34 -38.27
C PRO A 21 -26.64 -18.25 -37.39
N LEU A 22 -25.31 -18.14 -37.52
CA LEU A 22 -24.38 -18.89 -36.68
C LEU A 22 -24.41 -18.37 -35.24
N VAL A 23 -24.42 -17.05 -35.04
CA VAL A 23 -24.54 -16.43 -33.71
C VAL A 23 -25.85 -16.84 -33.05
N GLU A 24 -26.98 -16.71 -33.75
CA GLU A 24 -28.28 -17.13 -33.24
C GLU A 24 -28.30 -18.62 -32.88
N ARG A 25 -27.67 -19.45 -33.72
CA ARG A 25 -27.57 -20.88 -33.43
C ARG A 25 -26.73 -21.15 -32.19
N VAL A 26 -25.58 -20.50 -32.03
CA VAL A 26 -24.72 -20.65 -30.84
C VAL A 26 -25.46 -20.20 -29.58
N ILE A 27 -26.16 -19.05 -29.62
CA ILE A 27 -26.99 -18.56 -28.51
C ILE A 27 -28.08 -19.59 -28.15
N SER A 28 -28.74 -20.17 -29.15
CA SER A 28 -29.79 -21.19 -28.91
C SER A 28 -29.28 -22.48 -28.27
N LEU A 29 -27.97 -22.75 -28.34
CA LEU A 29 -27.33 -23.95 -27.77
C LEU A 29 -26.82 -23.73 -26.34
N LEU A 30 -26.78 -22.49 -25.85
CA LEU A 30 -26.31 -22.20 -24.49
C LEU A 30 -27.04 -22.98 -23.39
N PRO A 31 -28.37 -23.18 -23.41
CA PRO A 31 -29.06 -23.90 -22.35
C PRO A 31 -28.68 -25.39 -22.22
N ASP A 32 -28.02 -25.96 -23.23
CA ASP A 32 -27.60 -27.37 -23.23
C ASP A 32 -26.32 -27.55 -22.39
N PRO A 33 -26.36 -28.31 -21.27
CA PRO A 33 -25.22 -28.45 -20.36
C PRO A 33 -24.00 -29.11 -21.00
N GLU A 34 -24.16 -30.01 -21.98
CA GLU A 34 -23.03 -30.67 -22.65
C GLU A 34 -22.29 -29.73 -23.61
N ILE A 35 -23.01 -28.73 -24.12
CA ILE A 35 -22.56 -27.81 -25.17
C ILE A 35 -22.23 -26.42 -24.62
N PHE A 36 -22.68 -26.12 -23.39
CA PHE A 36 -22.55 -24.81 -22.74
C PHE A 36 -21.13 -24.25 -22.81
N GLN A 37 -20.12 -24.98 -22.31
CA GLN A 37 -18.74 -24.48 -22.31
C GLN A 37 -18.22 -24.18 -23.73
N PRO A 38 -18.27 -25.12 -24.70
CA PRO A 38 -17.87 -24.81 -26.08
C PRO A 38 -18.67 -23.68 -26.74
N ALA A 39 -19.95 -23.50 -26.40
CA ALA A 39 -20.77 -22.40 -26.94
C ALA A 39 -20.35 -21.05 -26.35
N THR A 40 -20.09 -21.02 -25.04
CA THR A 40 -19.56 -19.86 -24.32
C THR A 40 -18.20 -19.43 -24.86
N GLU A 41 -17.28 -20.36 -25.11
CA GLU A 41 -15.96 -20.04 -25.70
C GLU A 41 -16.09 -19.38 -27.09
N VAL A 42 -17.03 -19.84 -27.93
CA VAL A 42 -17.32 -19.21 -29.22
C VAL A 42 -17.87 -17.80 -29.03
N LEU A 43 -18.77 -17.59 -28.06
CA LEU A 43 -19.35 -16.28 -27.81
C LEU A 43 -18.36 -15.29 -27.23
N ILE A 44 -17.43 -15.72 -26.36
CA ILE A 44 -16.37 -14.87 -25.84
C ILE A 44 -15.53 -14.32 -26.99
N GLU A 45 -15.05 -15.19 -27.87
CA GLU A 45 -14.26 -14.82 -29.05
C GLU A 45 -15.06 -13.95 -30.03
N LEU A 46 -16.35 -14.25 -30.17
CA LEU A 46 -17.23 -13.48 -31.04
C LEU A 46 -17.42 -12.07 -30.51
N VAL A 47 -17.74 -11.92 -29.23
CA VAL A 47 -17.90 -10.62 -28.56
C VAL A 47 -16.60 -9.82 -28.64
N ALA A 48 -15.44 -10.45 -28.39
CA ALA A 48 -14.13 -9.80 -28.46
C ALA A 48 -13.72 -9.35 -29.88
N SER A 49 -14.36 -9.89 -30.93
CA SER A 49 -13.96 -9.64 -32.31
C SER A 49 -14.17 -8.17 -32.70
N PRO A 50 -13.16 -7.47 -33.27
CA PRO A 50 -13.32 -6.11 -33.77
C PRO A 50 -14.43 -5.96 -34.83
N SER A 51 -14.76 -7.06 -35.53
CA SER A 51 -15.84 -7.11 -36.53
C SER A 51 -17.24 -6.91 -35.94
N MET A 52 -17.40 -7.05 -34.62
CA MET A 52 -18.66 -6.83 -33.91
C MET A 52 -18.90 -5.37 -33.53
N LYS A 53 -17.91 -4.48 -33.71
CA LYS A 53 -18.04 -3.07 -33.35
C LYS A 53 -19.20 -2.44 -34.13
N GLY A 54 -20.14 -1.84 -33.41
CA GLY A 54 -21.36 -1.23 -33.97
C GLY A 54 -22.57 -2.17 -34.07
N TYR A 55 -22.43 -3.46 -33.77
CA TYR A 55 -23.54 -4.42 -33.68
C TYR A 55 -23.94 -4.73 -32.23
N GLU A 56 -23.44 -3.96 -31.27
CA GLU A 56 -23.66 -4.12 -29.81
C GLU A 56 -25.14 -4.23 -29.45
N GLU A 57 -26.01 -3.35 -29.95
CA GLU A 57 -27.44 -3.40 -29.63
C GLU A 57 -28.09 -4.67 -30.18
N THR A 58 -27.75 -5.09 -31.40
CA THR A 58 -28.35 -6.28 -32.01
C THR A 58 -27.98 -7.54 -31.25
N LEU A 59 -26.71 -7.66 -30.85
CA LEU A 59 -26.22 -8.81 -30.12
C LEU A 59 -26.76 -8.81 -28.68
N CYS A 60 -26.60 -7.70 -27.94
CA CYS A 60 -27.00 -7.64 -26.54
C CYS A 60 -28.51 -7.77 -26.35
N ASN A 61 -29.33 -7.25 -27.28
CA ASN A 61 -30.79 -7.44 -27.24
C ASN A 61 -31.24 -8.90 -27.40
N LYS A 62 -30.38 -9.79 -27.87
CA LYS A 62 -30.65 -11.24 -27.94
C LYS A 62 -29.90 -12.02 -26.86
N LEU A 63 -28.63 -11.73 -26.67
CA LEU A 63 -27.74 -12.49 -25.80
C LEU A 63 -28.03 -12.25 -24.32
N VAL A 64 -28.19 -10.99 -23.90
CA VAL A 64 -28.40 -10.65 -22.48
C VAL A 64 -29.69 -11.32 -21.95
N PRO A 65 -30.86 -11.20 -22.60
CA PRO A 65 -32.07 -11.90 -22.14
C PRO A 65 -31.90 -13.42 -22.02
N VAL A 66 -31.15 -14.06 -22.93
CA VAL A 66 -30.93 -15.51 -22.88
C VAL A 66 -30.08 -15.89 -21.69
N LEU A 67 -29.03 -15.13 -21.38
CA LEU A 67 -28.16 -15.39 -20.22
C LEU A 67 -28.89 -15.14 -18.89
N THR A 68 -29.76 -14.14 -18.85
CA THR A 68 -30.37 -13.65 -17.61
C THR A 68 -31.77 -14.20 -17.35
N SER A 69 -32.23 -15.18 -18.14
CA SER A 69 -33.56 -15.78 -17.97
C SER A 69 -33.55 -17.29 -18.14
N GLY A 70 -34.60 -17.93 -17.58
CA GLY A 70 -34.84 -19.36 -17.70
C GLY A 70 -33.70 -20.23 -17.15
N THR A 71 -33.49 -21.37 -17.81
CA THR A 71 -32.61 -22.44 -17.35
C THR A 71 -31.16 -22.01 -17.12
N LEU A 72 -30.64 -21.04 -17.88
CA LEU A 72 -29.26 -20.58 -17.72
C LEU A 72 -29.05 -19.81 -16.42
N ARG A 73 -29.96 -18.90 -16.09
CA ARG A 73 -29.94 -18.19 -14.80
C ARG A 73 -30.10 -19.17 -13.64
N ASP A 74 -31.04 -20.11 -13.75
CA ASP A 74 -31.29 -21.09 -12.69
C ASP A 74 -30.09 -22.02 -12.48
N ASN A 75 -29.44 -22.46 -13.56
CA ASN A 75 -28.22 -23.25 -13.49
C ASN A 75 -27.06 -22.46 -12.89
N PHE A 76 -26.91 -21.19 -13.23
CA PHE A 76 -25.90 -20.32 -12.62
C PHE A 76 -26.15 -20.13 -11.11
N ALA A 77 -27.38 -19.81 -10.71
CA ALA A 77 -27.74 -19.66 -9.31
C ALA A 77 -27.50 -20.96 -8.51
N ARG A 78 -27.79 -22.12 -9.13
CA ARG A 78 -27.48 -23.43 -8.56
C ARG A 78 -25.98 -23.66 -8.43
N ALA A 79 -25.19 -23.33 -9.45
CA ALA A 79 -23.73 -23.45 -9.41
C ALA A 79 -23.12 -22.55 -8.31
N VAL A 80 -23.64 -21.34 -8.12
CA VAL A 80 -23.24 -20.45 -7.01
C VAL A 80 -23.58 -21.09 -5.65
N SER A 81 -24.78 -21.65 -5.50
CA SER A 81 -25.20 -22.30 -4.25
C SER A 81 -24.46 -23.60 -3.95
N GLU A 82 -23.99 -24.31 -4.98
CA GLU A 82 -23.23 -25.56 -4.88
C GLU A 82 -21.70 -25.29 -4.78
N GLU A 83 -21.28 -24.02 -4.75
CA GLU A 83 -19.87 -23.59 -4.78
C GLU A 83 -19.08 -24.23 -5.95
N ASP A 84 -19.74 -24.41 -7.11
CA ASP A 84 -19.12 -24.93 -8.33
C ASP A 84 -18.32 -23.83 -9.06
N GLU A 85 -17.05 -23.72 -8.70
CA GLU A 85 -16.09 -22.80 -9.31
C GLU A 85 -16.04 -22.93 -10.84
N HIS A 86 -16.09 -24.14 -11.39
CA HIS A 86 -15.96 -24.33 -12.84
C HIS A 86 -17.18 -23.81 -13.61
N GLY A 87 -18.38 -24.12 -13.11
CA GLY A 87 -19.64 -23.65 -13.68
C GLY A 87 -19.76 -22.13 -13.61
N VAL A 88 -19.51 -21.55 -12.44
CA VAL A 88 -19.57 -20.09 -12.21
C VAL A 88 -18.48 -19.38 -13.03
N GLY A 89 -17.25 -19.87 -13.02
CA GLY A 89 -16.14 -19.28 -13.77
C GLY A 89 -16.34 -19.29 -15.29
N THR A 90 -17.03 -20.28 -15.83
CA THR A 90 -17.37 -20.32 -17.26
C THR A 90 -18.41 -19.26 -17.63
N MET A 91 -19.46 -19.11 -16.82
CA MET A 91 -20.45 -18.04 -17.03
C MET A 91 -19.84 -16.65 -16.78
N CYS A 92 -19.08 -16.49 -15.70
CA CYS A 92 -18.44 -15.23 -15.29
C CYS A 92 -17.56 -14.67 -16.41
N ARG A 93 -16.72 -15.50 -17.05
CA ARG A 93 -15.90 -15.06 -18.20
C ARG A 93 -16.70 -14.52 -19.38
N LEU A 94 -17.87 -15.10 -19.66
CA LEU A 94 -18.76 -14.59 -20.72
C LEU A 94 -19.38 -13.24 -20.32
N LEU A 95 -19.82 -13.12 -19.07
CA LEU A 95 -20.37 -11.88 -18.54
C LEU A 95 -19.31 -10.77 -18.56
N ILE A 96 -18.09 -11.04 -18.10
CA ILE A 96 -16.96 -10.10 -18.17
C ILE A 96 -16.70 -9.67 -19.61
N GLN A 97 -16.61 -10.62 -20.55
CA GLN A 97 -16.35 -10.29 -21.95
C GLN A 97 -17.44 -9.36 -22.55
N ILE A 98 -18.71 -9.60 -22.24
CA ILE A 98 -19.83 -8.73 -22.64
C ILE A 98 -19.71 -7.37 -21.95
N GLY A 99 -19.42 -7.38 -20.65
CA GLY A 99 -19.32 -6.19 -19.80
C GLY A 99 -18.21 -5.24 -20.22
N ASP A 100 -17.04 -5.76 -20.56
CA ASP A 100 -15.87 -4.99 -20.97
C ASP A 100 -15.98 -4.48 -22.41
N THR A 101 -16.56 -5.29 -23.31
CA THR A 101 -16.68 -4.90 -24.73
C THR A 101 -17.83 -3.93 -24.97
N TYR A 102 -18.96 -4.11 -24.26
CA TYR A 102 -20.20 -3.38 -24.48
C TYR A 102 -20.65 -2.61 -23.24
N THR A 103 -19.71 -2.07 -22.46
CA THR A 103 -20.01 -1.29 -21.24
C THR A 103 -20.98 -0.14 -21.52
N GLY A 104 -20.81 0.56 -22.65
CA GLY A 104 -21.69 1.66 -23.07
C GLY A 104 -23.14 1.21 -23.30
N PHE A 105 -23.37 -0.01 -23.79
CA PHE A 105 -24.72 -0.57 -23.90
C PHE A 105 -25.32 -0.79 -22.51
N LEU A 106 -24.57 -1.38 -21.57
CA LEU A 106 -25.05 -1.67 -20.21
C LEU A 106 -25.43 -0.38 -19.48
N VAL A 107 -24.58 0.65 -19.53
CA VAL A 107 -24.83 1.95 -18.87
C VAL A 107 -26.09 2.63 -19.42
N ARG A 108 -26.28 2.63 -20.75
CA ARG A 108 -27.49 3.22 -21.37
C ARG A 108 -28.77 2.46 -21.05
N ASN A 109 -28.65 1.17 -20.72
CA ASN A 109 -29.76 0.24 -20.54
C ASN A 109 -29.93 -0.24 -19.10
N PHE A 110 -29.33 0.45 -18.12
CA PHE A 110 -29.23 0.01 -16.73
C PHE A 110 -30.60 -0.27 -16.06
N VAL A 111 -31.67 0.37 -16.55
CA VAL A 111 -33.04 0.22 -16.04
C VAL A 111 -33.73 -1.05 -16.56
N ARG A 112 -33.20 -1.70 -17.60
CA ARG A 112 -33.82 -2.90 -18.15
C ARG A 112 -33.70 -4.08 -17.18
N PRO A 113 -34.75 -4.91 -17.02
CA PRO A 113 -34.76 -5.99 -16.05
C PRO A 113 -33.74 -7.10 -16.36
N ASP A 114 -33.47 -7.37 -17.64
CA ASP A 114 -32.44 -8.31 -18.06
C ASP A 114 -31.03 -7.80 -17.71
N VAL A 115 -30.77 -6.51 -17.93
CA VAL A 115 -29.50 -5.87 -17.53
C VAL A 115 -29.35 -5.84 -16.00
N ALA A 116 -30.42 -5.60 -15.25
CA ALA A 116 -30.37 -5.68 -13.79
C ALA A 116 -29.96 -7.08 -13.30
N VAL A 117 -30.55 -8.15 -13.87
CA VAL A 117 -30.18 -9.52 -13.54
C VAL A 117 -28.75 -9.86 -13.99
N PHE A 118 -28.28 -9.31 -15.11
CA PHE A 118 -26.87 -9.42 -15.52
C PHE A 118 -25.94 -8.86 -14.44
N ILE A 119 -26.25 -7.67 -13.90
CA ILE A 119 -25.48 -7.05 -12.81
C ILE A 119 -25.58 -7.89 -11.52
N GLU A 120 -26.76 -8.42 -11.19
CA GLU A 120 -26.93 -9.35 -10.05
C GLU A 120 -26.03 -10.59 -10.18
N MET A 121 -25.93 -11.17 -11.38
CA MET A 121 -25.05 -12.32 -11.64
C MET A 121 -23.56 -11.94 -11.47
N MET A 122 -23.16 -10.74 -11.89
CA MET A 122 -21.79 -10.23 -11.68
C MET A 122 -21.50 -10.00 -10.18
N ILE A 123 -22.47 -9.50 -9.42
CA ILE A 123 -22.37 -9.36 -7.96
C ILE A 123 -22.22 -10.74 -7.31
N ALA A 124 -22.98 -11.74 -7.75
CA ALA A 124 -22.86 -13.12 -7.27
C ALA A 124 -21.48 -13.74 -7.55
N CYS A 125 -20.81 -13.37 -8.65
CA CYS A 125 -19.41 -13.76 -8.89
C CYS A 125 -18.44 -13.07 -7.91
N THR A 126 -18.67 -11.79 -7.61
CA THR A 126 -17.82 -11.00 -6.70
C THR A 126 -17.99 -11.43 -5.24
N GLY A 127 -19.19 -11.89 -4.87
CA GLY A 127 -19.52 -12.48 -3.58
C GLY A 127 -19.55 -14.01 -3.59
N PHE A 128 -18.81 -14.65 -4.50
CA PHE A 128 -18.74 -16.11 -4.55
C PHE A 128 -18.17 -16.67 -3.24
N GLY A 129 -18.72 -17.79 -2.77
CA GLY A 129 -18.33 -18.41 -1.50
C GLY A 129 -16.88 -18.88 -1.53
N GLY A 130 -16.16 -18.65 -0.43
CA GLY A 130 -14.79 -19.11 -0.22
C GLY A 130 -13.76 -17.98 -0.16
N TYR A 131 -12.63 -18.23 0.50
CA TYR A 131 -11.53 -17.28 0.64
C TYR A 131 -10.58 -17.32 -0.57
N PHE A 132 -10.46 -16.20 -1.26
CA PHE A 132 -9.44 -15.99 -2.29
C PHE A 132 -8.02 -15.90 -1.69
N PRO A 133 -6.96 -16.41 -2.36
CA PRO A 133 -6.95 -17.32 -3.51
C PRO A 133 -6.88 -18.80 -3.09
N ALA A 134 -7.01 -19.09 -1.79
CA ALA A 134 -6.74 -20.43 -1.25
C ALA A 134 -7.83 -21.44 -1.61
N GLU A 135 -9.08 -20.99 -1.70
CA GLU A 135 -10.26 -21.84 -1.90
C GLU A 135 -10.91 -21.64 -3.26
N GLN A 136 -10.81 -20.44 -3.84
CA GLN A 136 -11.42 -20.08 -5.13
C GLN A 136 -10.73 -18.87 -5.76
N GLU A 137 -10.84 -18.74 -7.09
CA GLU A 137 -10.32 -17.58 -7.86
C GLU A 137 -11.40 -16.72 -8.55
N ILE A 138 -12.68 -17.06 -8.37
CA ILE A 138 -13.83 -16.38 -9.02
C ILE A 138 -13.97 -14.91 -8.60
N THR A 139 -13.77 -14.59 -7.33
CA THR A 139 -14.04 -13.24 -6.80
C THR A 139 -13.10 -12.16 -7.37
N ASP A 140 -11.94 -12.56 -7.90
CA ASP A 140 -10.95 -11.67 -8.52
C ASP A 140 -11.31 -11.33 -9.99
N LEU A 141 -11.94 -12.26 -10.71
CA LEU A 141 -12.27 -12.12 -12.13
C LEU A 141 -13.06 -10.84 -12.50
N PRO A 142 -14.13 -10.46 -11.77
CA PRO A 142 -14.97 -9.31 -12.17
C PRO A 142 -14.42 -7.95 -11.72
N LEU A 143 -13.28 -7.87 -11.02
CA LEU A 143 -12.80 -6.59 -10.44
C LEU A 143 -12.50 -5.52 -11.49
N GLN A 144 -11.87 -5.89 -12.61
CA GLN A 144 -11.59 -4.96 -13.71
C GLN A 144 -12.88 -4.46 -14.39
N PHE A 145 -13.89 -5.32 -14.49
CA PHE A 145 -15.20 -4.95 -15.01
C PHE A 145 -15.85 -3.85 -14.14
N TRP A 146 -15.81 -3.99 -12.81
CA TRP A 146 -16.39 -2.98 -11.90
C TRP A 146 -15.71 -1.61 -12.04
N SER A 147 -14.38 -1.59 -12.18
CA SER A 147 -13.63 -0.36 -12.45
C SER A 147 -14.07 0.29 -13.76
N THR A 148 -14.14 -0.50 -14.84
CA THR A 148 -14.54 -0.02 -16.18
C THR A 148 -15.98 0.51 -16.19
N LEU A 149 -16.90 -0.19 -15.51
CA LEU A 149 -18.29 0.22 -15.36
C LEU A 149 -18.41 1.54 -14.57
N ALA A 150 -17.70 1.67 -13.44
CA ALA A 150 -17.71 2.87 -12.62
C ALA A 150 -17.18 4.10 -13.37
N CYS A 151 -16.09 3.96 -14.14
CA CYS A 151 -15.59 5.01 -15.02
C CYS A 151 -16.64 5.40 -16.08
N SER A 152 -17.23 4.40 -16.74
CA SER A 152 -18.23 4.63 -17.79
C SER A 152 -19.50 5.33 -17.28
N ILE A 153 -19.94 5.03 -16.05
CA ILE A 153 -21.09 5.71 -15.42
C ILE A 153 -20.76 7.17 -15.14
N THR A 154 -19.57 7.45 -14.60
CA THR A 154 -19.10 8.81 -14.30
C THR A 154 -18.98 9.65 -15.58
N GLU A 155 -18.43 9.09 -16.65
CA GLU A 155 -18.28 9.74 -17.95
C GLU A 155 -19.62 10.02 -18.65
N ALA A 156 -20.61 9.16 -18.44
CA ALA A 156 -21.90 9.25 -19.14
C ALA A 156 -22.76 10.45 -18.72
N GLN A 157 -22.36 11.25 -17.71
CA GLN A 157 -23.16 12.33 -17.11
C GLN A 157 -24.65 11.95 -17.03
N VAL A 158 -24.95 10.89 -16.29
CA VAL A 158 -26.34 10.54 -15.99
C VAL A 158 -26.98 11.77 -15.33
N PRO A 159 -28.12 12.28 -15.83
CA PRO A 159 -28.82 13.39 -15.18
C PRO A 159 -29.06 13.05 -13.70
N GLU A 160 -28.95 14.05 -12.82
CA GLU A 160 -29.10 14.00 -11.35
C GLU A 160 -30.44 13.42 -10.82
N THR A 161 -31.14 12.58 -11.57
CA THR A 161 -32.39 11.91 -11.19
C THR A 161 -32.20 10.52 -10.59
N LEU A 162 -30.98 9.99 -10.53
CA LEU A 162 -30.67 8.92 -9.58
C LEU A 162 -30.16 9.62 -8.32
N SER A 163 -31.08 9.93 -7.40
CA SER A 163 -30.79 10.34 -6.04
C SER A 163 -29.95 9.26 -5.34
N THR A 164 -28.64 9.34 -5.55
CA THR A 164 -27.61 8.43 -5.05
C THR A 164 -27.51 8.42 -3.53
N SER A 165 -28.19 9.30 -2.81
CA SER A 165 -28.12 9.34 -1.35
C SER A 165 -29.05 8.37 -0.62
N SER A 166 -30.02 7.69 -1.28
CA SER A 166 -30.97 6.82 -0.55
C SER A 166 -30.73 5.32 -0.70
N SER A 167 -29.94 4.91 -1.70
CA SER A 167 -29.65 3.50 -1.99
C SER A 167 -28.22 3.09 -1.65
N ILE A 168 -27.26 4.03 -1.67
CA ILE A 168 -25.87 3.74 -1.27
C ILE A 168 -25.77 3.46 0.23
N ASP A 169 -26.54 4.16 1.06
CA ASP A 169 -26.66 3.89 2.51
C ASP A 169 -27.24 2.50 2.84
N LYS A 170 -27.78 1.78 1.84
CA LYS A 170 -28.37 0.45 2.00
C LYS A 170 -27.49 -0.68 1.47
N LEU A 171 -26.32 -0.40 0.89
CA LEU A 171 -25.41 -1.48 0.44
C LEU A 171 -24.77 -2.25 1.59
N HIS A 172 -24.92 -1.81 2.83
CA HIS A 172 -24.48 -2.60 3.98
C HIS A 172 -25.52 -3.60 4.45
N VAL A 173 -26.75 -3.61 3.91
CA VAL A 173 -27.86 -4.44 4.41
C VAL A 173 -28.93 -4.72 3.33
N ASP A 174 -29.23 -5.99 3.06
CA ASP A 174 -30.34 -6.44 2.21
C ASP A 174 -31.66 -5.74 2.60
N PRO A 175 -32.33 -5.04 1.66
CA PRO A 175 -33.51 -4.23 1.95
C PRO A 175 -34.80 -5.04 2.22
N VAL A 176 -34.81 -6.35 1.96
CA VAL A 176 -35.94 -7.25 2.23
C VAL A 176 -35.73 -8.01 3.55
N THR A 177 -34.49 -8.37 3.87
CA THR A 177 -34.16 -9.26 5.01
C THR A 177 -33.45 -8.56 6.17
N GLY A 178 -32.84 -7.40 5.95
CA GLY A 178 -32.11 -6.66 6.98
C GLY A 178 -30.72 -7.26 7.32
N VAL A 179 -30.12 -8.05 6.43
CA VAL A 179 -28.85 -8.76 6.64
C VAL A 179 -27.70 -8.13 5.82
N PRO A 180 -26.45 -8.00 6.33
CA PRO A 180 -25.36 -7.41 5.57
C PRO A 180 -24.99 -8.13 4.27
N LEU A 181 -24.74 -7.36 3.20
CA LEU A 181 -24.37 -7.89 1.87
C LEU A 181 -22.97 -8.52 1.84
N MET A 182 -22.11 -8.19 2.80
CA MET A 182 -20.88 -8.94 3.08
C MET A 182 -21.16 -9.91 4.21
N GLN A 183 -21.63 -11.12 3.87
CA GLN A 183 -21.68 -12.19 4.86
C GLN A 183 -20.27 -12.74 5.10
N PRO A 184 -19.80 -12.85 6.36
CA PRO A 184 -18.71 -13.76 6.66
C PRO A 184 -19.16 -15.18 6.28
N LEU A 185 -18.25 -15.95 5.67
CA LEU A 185 -18.45 -17.37 5.36
C LEU A 185 -19.15 -18.12 6.51
N PRO A 186 -20.16 -18.95 6.23
CA PRO A 186 -20.88 -19.65 7.29
C PRO A 186 -19.91 -20.56 8.06
N PRO A 187 -19.92 -20.55 9.40
CA PRO A 187 -19.26 -21.59 10.16
C PRO A 187 -20.01 -22.90 9.89
N ALA A 188 -19.28 -23.95 9.49
CA ALA A 188 -19.81 -25.29 9.42
C ALA A 188 -20.57 -25.64 10.72
N ASP A 189 -21.82 -26.08 10.55
CA ASP A 189 -22.71 -26.70 11.53
C ASP A 189 -22.99 -25.92 12.84
N THR A 190 -23.90 -24.93 12.77
CA THR A 190 -24.62 -24.46 13.95
C THR A 190 -25.79 -25.40 14.28
N ALA A 191 -25.50 -26.52 14.94
CA ALA A 191 -26.52 -27.28 15.66
C ALA A 191 -27.07 -26.44 16.84
N ALA A 192 -28.40 -26.46 16.99
CA ALA A 192 -29.21 -25.69 17.93
C ALA A 192 -28.57 -25.49 19.33
N VAL A 193 -28.66 -24.24 19.81
CA VAL A 193 -28.16 -23.82 21.13
C VAL A 193 -29.02 -24.46 22.23
N ASP A 194 -28.50 -25.54 22.82
CA ASP A 194 -29.02 -26.12 24.05
C ASP A 194 -28.69 -25.18 25.24
N PRO A 195 -29.70 -24.72 26.01
CA PRO A 195 -29.50 -23.84 27.17
C PRO A 195 -28.65 -24.46 28.30
N ASN A 196 -28.29 -25.74 28.23
CA ASN A 196 -27.38 -26.42 29.17
C ASN A 196 -25.89 -26.46 28.75
N ARG A 197 -25.47 -25.75 27.68
CA ARG A 197 -24.07 -25.81 27.21
C ARG A 197 -23.03 -25.23 28.20
N PRO A 198 -21.90 -25.94 28.45
CA PRO A 198 -20.87 -25.54 29.42
C PRO A 198 -20.20 -24.20 29.05
N ALA A 199 -19.71 -23.48 30.07
CA ALA A 199 -19.16 -22.11 29.94
C ALA A 199 -17.99 -21.98 28.93
N ALA A 200 -17.24 -23.06 28.67
CA ALA A 200 -16.16 -23.10 27.70
C ALA A 200 -16.64 -22.95 26.24
N ASP A 201 -17.81 -23.48 25.89
CA ASP A 201 -18.38 -23.35 24.54
C ASP A 201 -18.95 -21.96 24.30
N ARG A 202 -19.48 -21.31 25.36
CA ARG A 202 -19.87 -19.89 25.32
C ARG A 202 -18.66 -18.98 25.12
N ALA A 203 -17.54 -19.27 25.79
CA ALA A 203 -16.29 -18.53 25.59
C ALA A 203 -15.73 -18.72 24.17
N ARG A 204 -15.85 -19.92 23.57
CA ARG A 204 -15.48 -20.15 22.17
C ARG A 204 -16.38 -19.39 21.19
N SER A 205 -17.70 -19.44 21.37
CA SER A 205 -18.64 -18.69 20.53
C SER A 205 -18.42 -17.17 20.61
N ALA A 206 -18.17 -16.63 21.81
CA ALA A 206 -17.80 -15.23 22.01
C ALA A 206 -16.43 -14.88 21.40
N ALA A 207 -15.43 -15.77 21.49
CA ALA A 207 -14.12 -15.57 20.88
C ALA A 207 -14.18 -15.58 19.34
N ILE A 208 -15.01 -16.44 18.77
CA ILE A 208 -15.26 -16.49 17.32
C ILE A 208 -15.94 -15.20 16.85
N GLY A 209 -16.99 -14.75 17.55
CA GLY A 209 -17.65 -13.47 17.24
C GLY A 209 -16.71 -12.26 17.35
N ASN A 210 -15.82 -12.25 18.35
CA ASN A 210 -14.81 -11.21 18.48
C ASN A 210 -13.75 -11.27 17.36
N THR A 211 -13.40 -12.47 16.89
CA THR A 211 -12.43 -12.64 15.79
C THR A 211 -12.99 -12.07 14.48
N TYR A 212 -14.27 -12.34 14.16
CA TYR A 212 -14.91 -11.79 12.97
C TYR A 212 -14.98 -10.25 12.98
N ALA A 213 -15.38 -9.65 14.11
CA ALA A 213 -15.43 -8.19 14.24
C ALA A 213 -14.05 -7.54 14.03
N THR A 214 -12.96 -8.21 14.42
CA THR A 214 -11.61 -7.68 14.21
C THR A 214 -11.14 -7.79 12.76
N VAL A 215 -11.56 -8.81 12.03
CA VAL A 215 -11.26 -8.97 10.59
C VAL A 215 -12.04 -7.94 9.78
N GLU A 216 -13.32 -7.72 10.11
CA GLU A 216 -14.14 -6.70 9.48
C GLU A 216 -13.58 -5.28 9.71
N LEU A 217 -13.14 -4.99 10.93
CA LEU A 217 -12.49 -3.73 11.25
C LEU A 217 -11.18 -3.54 10.48
N ASP A 218 -10.36 -4.58 10.38
CA ASP A 218 -9.10 -4.57 9.60
C ASP A 218 -9.37 -4.31 8.11
N ALA A 219 -10.34 -5.03 7.52
CA ALA A 219 -10.74 -4.88 6.13
C ALA A 219 -11.31 -3.48 5.83
N THR A 220 -12.12 -2.95 6.73
CA THR A 220 -12.67 -1.59 6.62
C THR A 220 -11.55 -0.56 6.63
N LEU A 221 -10.61 -0.68 7.58
CA LEU A 221 -9.48 0.23 7.68
C LEU A 221 -8.55 0.13 6.47
N TRP A 222 -8.38 -1.07 5.90
CA TRP A 222 -7.65 -1.29 4.66
C TRP A 222 -8.30 -0.56 3.47
N CYS A 223 -9.63 -0.59 3.37
CA CYS A 223 -10.36 0.17 2.34
C CYS A 223 -10.17 1.68 2.52
N ILE A 224 -10.25 2.18 3.76
CA ILE A 224 -10.00 3.60 4.07
C ILE A 224 -8.57 3.99 3.70
N LYS A 225 -7.58 3.14 4.01
CA LYS A 225 -6.20 3.33 3.58
C LYS A 225 -6.09 3.41 2.05
N ALA A 226 -6.77 2.54 1.31
CA ALA A 226 -6.65 2.45 -0.14
C ALA A 226 -7.17 3.69 -0.87
N ILE A 227 -8.11 4.43 -0.27
CA ILE A 227 -8.68 5.67 -0.84
C ILE A 227 -7.98 6.94 -0.34
N ALA A 228 -6.91 6.83 0.47
CA ALA A 228 -6.30 7.96 1.15
C ALA A 228 -5.84 9.08 0.19
N GLU A 229 -5.31 8.73 -0.98
CA GLU A 229 -4.83 9.69 -1.98
C GLU A 229 -5.95 10.53 -2.60
N GLU A 230 -7.19 10.03 -2.59
CA GLU A 230 -8.37 10.70 -3.15
C GLU A 230 -9.10 11.57 -2.11
N VAL A 231 -8.68 11.53 -0.84
CA VAL A 231 -9.30 12.32 0.22
C VAL A 231 -8.84 13.77 0.16
N SER A 232 -9.79 14.69 0.05
CA SER A 232 -9.52 16.12 0.09
C SER A 232 -8.88 16.55 1.41
N GLY A 233 -7.89 17.45 1.34
CA GLY A 233 -7.30 18.11 2.52
C GLY A 233 -8.30 18.90 3.37
N ALA A 234 -9.48 19.22 2.82
CA ALA A 234 -10.56 19.90 3.53
C ALA A 234 -11.52 18.95 4.28
N GLU A 235 -11.31 17.63 4.24
CA GLU A 235 -12.12 16.68 5.00
C GLU A 235 -11.99 16.94 6.50
N SER A 236 -13.13 17.11 7.20
CA SER A 236 -13.15 17.55 8.60
C SER A 236 -14.13 16.77 9.49
N VAL A 237 -14.72 15.67 9.00
CA VAL A 237 -15.79 14.95 9.70
C VAL A 237 -15.36 13.55 10.06
N HIS A 238 -14.91 12.76 9.09
CA HIS A 238 -14.66 11.33 9.25
C HIS A 238 -13.20 11.04 9.59
N VAL A 239 -12.25 11.69 8.91
CA VAL A 239 -10.81 11.48 9.13
C VAL A 239 -10.38 11.98 10.51
N PRO A 240 -10.80 13.17 11.00
CA PRO A 240 -10.50 13.59 12.38
C PRO A 240 -11.05 12.62 13.44
N ARG A 241 -12.25 12.05 13.22
CA ARG A 241 -12.84 11.08 14.16
C ARG A 241 -12.08 9.77 14.17
N MET A 242 -11.65 9.31 13.00
CA MET A 242 -10.80 8.14 12.87
C MET A 242 -9.46 8.34 13.60
N PHE A 243 -8.77 9.46 13.40
CA PHE A 243 -7.49 9.71 14.06
C PHE A 243 -7.61 10.26 15.49
N GLY A 244 -8.83 10.58 15.92
CA GLY A 244 -9.11 11.10 17.25
C GLY A 244 -9.18 10.03 18.34
N PRO A 245 -9.50 10.45 19.58
CA PRO A 245 -9.55 9.56 20.74
C PRO A 245 -10.67 8.51 20.64
N GLU A 246 -11.73 8.76 19.85
CA GLU A 246 -12.84 7.83 19.65
C GLU A 246 -12.40 6.49 19.07
N PHE A 247 -11.42 6.49 18.17
CA PHE A 247 -10.92 5.27 17.54
C PHE A 247 -9.47 5.00 17.94
N MET A 248 -8.54 5.92 17.64
CA MET A 248 -7.12 5.72 17.94
C MET A 248 -6.85 5.63 19.45
N GLY A 249 -7.53 6.44 20.26
CA GLY A 249 -7.41 6.37 21.72
C GLY A 249 -7.83 5.01 22.28
N ARG A 250 -8.93 4.45 21.75
CA ARG A 250 -9.37 3.08 22.10
C ARG A 250 -8.38 2.04 21.59
N LEU A 251 -7.88 2.16 20.36
CA LEU A 251 -6.91 1.23 19.79
C LEU A 251 -5.59 1.22 20.59
N ALA A 252 -5.15 2.39 21.07
CA ALA A 252 -3.97 2.54 21.92
C ALA A 252 -4.16 1.93 23.32
N SER A 253 -5.38 1.97 23.87
CA SER A 253 -5.70 1.37 25.17
C SER A 253 -5.66 -0.17 25.17
N VAL A 254 -5.74 -0.79 23.99
CA VAL A 254 -5.72 -2.25 23.85
C VAL A 254 -4.28 -2.77 24.01
N PRO A 255 -4.06 -3.85 24.80
CA PRO A 255 -2.73 -4.42 25.02
C PRO A 255 -1.94 -4.72 23.73
N PRO A 256 -0.59 -4.65 23.73
CA PRO A 256 0.25 -4.76 22.52
C PRO A 256 -0.02 -6.01 21.67
N ARG A 257 -0.18 -7.18 22.31
CA ARG A 257 -0.39 -8.48 21.67
C ARG A 257 -1.82 -8.75 21.18
N GLN A 258 -2.72 -7.79 21.32
CA GLN A 258 -4.09 -7.88 20.82
C GLN A 258 -4.28 -6.90 19.67
N LEU A 259 -5.12 -7.30 18.72
CA LEU A 259 -5.42 -6.53 17.52
C LEU A 259 -4.17 -6.17 16.69
N THR A 260 -3.11 -6.98 16.73
CA THR A 260 -1.86 -6.72 16.00
C THR A 260 -2.13 -6.40 14.52
N ARG A 261 -3.06 -7.13 13.89
CA ARG A 261 -3.43 -6.94 12.50
C ARG A 261 -4.07 -5.58 12.25
N VAL A 262 -5.08 -5.22 13.03
CA VAL A 262 -5.73 -3.89 12.99
C VAL A 262 -4.74 -2.76 13.29
N LYS A 263 -3.88 -2.92 14.31
CA LYS A 263 -2.84 -1.94 14.66
C LYS A 263 -1.85 -1.76 13.52
N ARG A 264 -1.42 -2.85 12.87
CA ARG A 264 -0.56 -2.79 11.69
C ARG A 264 -1.23 -1.98 10.57
N THR A 265 -2.47 -2.29 10.24
CA THR A 265 -3.23 -1.56 9.21
C THR A 265 -3.43 -0.09 9.59
N ALA A 266 -3.69 0.20 10.87
CA ALA A 266 -3.78 1.58 11.37
C ALA A 266 -2.47 2.36 11.20
N LEU A 267 -1.32 1.76 11.53
CA LEU A 267 -0.01 2.39 11.35
C LEU A 267 0.28 2.68 9.88
N LEU A 268 -0.10 1.77 8.96
CA LEU A 268 0.03 2.01 7.53
C LEU A 268 -0.93 3.11 7.05
N THR A 269 -2.16 3.15 7.59
CA THR A 269 -3.16 4.17 7.27
C THR A 269 -2.69 5.56 7.70
N ILE A 270 -2.13 5.69 8.90
CA ILE A 270 -1.51 6.93 9.40
C ILE A 270 -0.48 7.46 8.39
N GLY A 271 0.35 6.58 7.83
CA GLY A 271 1.35 6.97 6.83
C GLY A 271 0.76 7.47 5.51
N GLU A 272 -0.34 6.89 5.02
CA GLU A 272 -0.97 7.36 3.77
C GLU A 272 -1.70 8.70 3.95
N TYR A 273 -2.23 8.96 5.15
CA TYR A 273 -2.89 10.23 5.48
C TYR A 273 -1.92 11.32 5.94
N ALA A 274 -0.61 11.14 5.76
CA ALA A 274 0.40 12.10 6.21
C ALA A 274 0.21 13.50 5.57
N GLU A 275 -0.23 13.56 4.31
CA GLU A 275 -0.53 14.83 3.63
C GLU A 275 -1.72 15.57 4.28
N TRP A 276 -2.80 14.86 4.59
CA TRP A 276 -3.97 15.42 5.28
C TRP A 276 -3.61 15.86 6.72
N LEU A 277 -2.76 15.10 7.40
CA LEU A 277 -2.32 15.40 8.77
C LEU A 277 -1.53 16.71 8.85
N ARG A 278 -0.80 17.09 7.79
CA ARG A 278 -0.13 18.40 7.73
C ARG A 278 -1.09 19.56 7.97
N GLY A 279 -2.35 19.46 7.53
CA GLY A 279 -3.37 20.48 7.78
C GLY A 279 -4.10 20.37 9.13
N ASN A 280 -3.88 19.30 9.90
CA ASN A 280 -4.74 18.88 11.01
C ASN A 280 -3.93 18.46 12.26
N HIS A 281 -3.28 19.43 12.90
CA HIS A 281 -2.29 19.17 13.96
C HIS A 281 -2.86 18.51 15.23
N ALA A 282 -4.15 18.70 15.53
CA ALA A 282 -4.78 18.14 16.73
C ALA A 282 -4.69 16.61 16.81
N SER A 283 -4.64 15.91 15.67
CA SER A 283 -4.55 14.46 15.62
C SER A 283 -3.19 13.91 16.07
N PHE A 284 -2.12 14.71 16.04
CA PHE A 284 -0.77 14.28 16.44
C PHE A 284 -0.68 13.86 17.90
N GLU A 285 -1.46 14.49 18.79
CA GLU A 285 -1.49 14.16 20.22
C GLU A 285 -1.89 12.69 20.46
N THR A 286 -2.70 12.11 19.58
CA THR A 286 -3.11 10.69 19.67
C THR A 286 -2.20 9.78 18.84
N ILE A 287 -1.78 10.24 17.65
CA ILE A 287 -1.02 9.44 16.69
C ILE A 287 0.43 9.19 17.16
N VAL A 288 1.16 10.24 17.56
CA VAL A 288 2.60 10.13 17.85
C VAL A 288 2.88 9.18 19.01
N PRO A 289 2.20 9.27 20.17
CA PRO A 289 2.40 8.32 21.26
C PRO A 289 2.07 6.87 20.85
N PHE A 290 1.02 6.68 20.05
CA PHE A 290 0.63 5.35 19.56
C PHE A 290 1.69 4.74 18.64
N VAL A 291 2.21 5.51 17.68
CA VAL A 291 3.26 5.07 16.77
C VAL A 291 4.53 4.70 17.55
N ILE A 292 4.95 5.57 18.49
CA ILE A 292 6.13 5.34 19.34
C ILE A 292 5.98 4.06 20.19
N ALA A 293 4.80 3.84 20.77
CA ALA A 293 4.51 2.61 21.52
C ALA A 293 4.64 1.36 20.64
N CYS A 294 4.20 1.43 19.38
CA CYS A 294 4.26 0.32 18.43
C CYS A 294 5.67 0.05 17.86
N ILE A 295 6.57 1.04 17.86
CA ILE A 295 7.96 0.84 17.40
C ILE A 295 8.70 -0.20 18.24
N ARG A 296 8.38 -0.27 19.54
CA ARG A 296 8.98 -1.21 20.50
C ARG A 296 8.44 -2.63 20.39
N ASP A 297 7.35 -2.84 19.65
CA ASP A 297 6.77 -4.17 19.43
C ASP A 297 7.34 -4.79 18.15
N PRO A 298 8.06 -5.93 18.20
CA PRO A 298 8.70 -6.51 17.02
C PRO A 298 7.71 -6.86 15.90
N GLU A 299 6.45 -7.18 16.18
CA GLU A 299 5.45 -7.55 15.15
C GLU A 299 4.87 -6.32 14.43
N LEU A 300 4.92 -5.15 15.08
CA LEU A 300 4.37 -3.88 14.57
C LEU A 300 5.44 -2.91 14.10
N SER A 301 6.68 -3.09 14.58
CA SER A 301 7.77 -2.12 14.43
C SER A 301 8.03 -1.75 12.97
N THR A 302 7.95 -2.69 12.02
CA THR A 302 8.13 -2.37 10.58
C THR A 302 7.04 -1.47 10.04
N ALA A 303 5.77 -1.73 10.36
CA ALA A 303 4.66 -0.87 9.95
C ALA A 303 4.70 0.48 10.67
N ALA A 304 5.06 0.50 11.96
CA ALA A 304 5.21 1.71 12.74
C ALA A 304 6.31 2.62 12.20
N VAL A 305 7.48 2.07 11.86
CA VAL A 305 8.59 2.83 11.28
C VAL A 305 8.25 3.30 9.87
N THR A 306 7.51 2.51 9.07
CA THR A 306 7.05 2.94 7.73
C THR A 306 6.08 4.12 7.82
N GLY A 307 5.07 4.02 8.70
CA GLY A 307 4.14 5.12 8.95
C GLY A 307 4.83 6.36 9.50
N LEU A 308 5.70 6.20 10.49
CA LEU A 308 6.46 7.31 11.08
C LEU A 308 7.37 7.99 10.05
N HIS A 309 8.05 7.24 9.18
CA HIS A 309 8.86 7.84 8.13
C HIS A 309 8.03 8.71 7.20
N LYS A 310 6.87 8.24 6.72
CA LYS A 310 5.95 9.04 5.89
C LYS A 310 5.47 10.29 6.62
N LEU A 311 5.11 10.17 7.91
CA LEU A 311 4.77 11.33 8.74
C LEU A 311 5.92 12.33 8.84
N CYS A 312 7.13 11.87 9.16
CA CYS A 312 8.30 12.73 9.26
C CYS A 312 8.68 13.36 7.92
N ASP A 313 8.43 12.69 6.80
CA ASP A 313 8.72 13.22 5.46
C ASP A 313 7.73 14.31 5.05
N CYS A 314 6.44 14.13 5.38
CA CYS A 314 5.37 15.06 5.01
C CYS A 314 5.09 16.18 6.04
N CYS A 315 5.37 15.94 7.33
CA CYS A 315 4.97 16.82 8.45
C CYS A 315 6.19 17.25 9.29
N ARG A 316 7.28 17.62 8.62
CA ARG A 316 8.58 17.89 9.26
C ARG A 316 8.50 19.00 10.29
N HIS A 317 7.78 20.07 9.98
CA HIS A 317 7.66 21.27 10.82
C HIS A 317 6.82 21.02 12.07
N GLU A 318 5.76 20.22 11.93
CA GLU A 318 4.86 19.86 13.01
C GLU A 318 5.52 18.89 13.99
N MET A 319 6.38 17.99 13.48
CA MET A 319 7.09 16.99 14.27
C MET A 319 8.29 17.57 15.07
N VAL A 320 8.69 18.82 14.84
CA VAL A 320 9.83 19.48 15.54
C VAL A 320 9.68 19.42 17.06
N GLN A 321 8.48 19.64 17.60
CA GLN A 321 8.24 19.65 19.05
C GLN A 321 8.48 18.28 19.70
N GLY A 322 8.33 17.19 18.93
CA GLY A 322 8.52 15.81 19.40
C GLY A 322 9.89 15.22 19.04
N VAL A 323 10.81 15.99 18.44
CA VAL A 323 12.07 15.46 17.89
C VAL A 323 12.95 14.79 18.94
N ASP A 324 13.02 15.34 20.15
CA ASP A 324 13.87 14.78 21.21
C ASP A 324 13.35 13.39 21.65
N LEU A 325 12.02 13.18 21.70
CA LEU A 325 11.42 11.87 21.99
C LEU A 325 11.68 10.87 20.84
N LEU A 326 11.68 11.33 19.59
CA LEU A 326 12.02 10.48 18.45
C LEU A 326 13.49 10.05 18.46
N VAL A 327 14.39 10.96 18.86
CA VAL A 327 15.83 10.67 19.02
C VAL A 327 16.06 9.70 20.18
N GLU A 328 15.26 9.73 21.25
CA GLU A 328 15.34 8.73 22.32
C GLU A 328 14.84 7.34 21.91
N VAL A 329 13.87 7.28 20.99
CA VAL A 329 13.29 6.03 20.45
C VAL A 329 14.18 5.42 19.35
N TRP A 330 15.29 6.08 19.01
CA TRP A 330 16.26 5.70 17.98
C TRP A 330 17.00 4.35 18.11
N PRO A 331 17.17 3.66 19.27
CA PRO A 331 18.05 2.49 19.28
C PRO A 331 17.44 1.24 18.58
N VAL A 332 16.49 1.43 17.66
CA VAL A 332 16.01 0.41 16.75
C VAL A 332 16.85 0.49 15.47
N GLU A 333 17.59 -0.58 15.16
CA GLU A 333 18.44 -0.79 13.97
C GLU A 333 17.62 -0.74 12.66
N LYS A 334 17.05 0.42 12.32
CA LYS A 334 16.15 0.60 11.18
C LYS A 334 16.47 1.88 10.43
N ALA A 335 17.15 1.72 9.29
CA ALA A 335 17.50 2.80 8.37
C ALA A 335 16.29 3.71 8.02
N LEU A 336 15.09 3.17 7.95
CA LEU A 336 13.90 3.98 7.63
C LEU A 336 13.50 4.94 8.76
N LEU A 337 13.66 4.51 10.03
CA LEU A 337 13.48 5.39 11.19
C LEU A 337 14.53 6.49 11.15
N VAL A 338 15.76 6.11 10.82
CA VAL A 338 16.89 7.03 10.71
C VAL A 338 16.64 8.15 9.73
N LYS A 339 16.18 7.77 8.54
CA LYS A 339 15.81 8.71 7.49
C LYS A 339 14.71 9.66 7.97
N GLY A 340 13.64 9.14 8.59
CA GLY A 340 12.54 9.94 9.12
C GLY A 340 12.97 10.95 10.18
N VAL A 341 13.73 10.52 11.20
CA VAL A 341 14.25 11.43 12.23
C VAL A 341 15.17 12.49 11.62
N SER A 342 15.98 12.11 10.64
CA SER A 342 16.87 13.03 9.94
C SER A 342 16.10 14.08 9.10
N CYS A 343 14.96 13.72 8.48
CA CYS A 343 14.07 14.70 7.81
C CYS A 343 13.55 15.77 8.78
N VAL A 344 13.21 15.40 10.02
CA VAL A 344 12.76 16.35 11.06
C VAL A 344 13.93 17.21 11.54
N ILE A 345 15.11 16.61 11.75
CA ILE A 345 16.32 17.33 12.17
C ILE A 345 16.72 18.40 11.13
N GLN A 346 16.53 18.13 9.84
CA GLN A 346 16.88 19.05 8.75
C GLN A 346 16.19 20.42 8.86
N VAL A 347 14.99 20.45 9.41
CA VAL A 347 14.15 21.65 9.53
C VAL A 347 14.53 22.52 10.75
N LEU A 348 15.33 21.98 11.67
CA LEU A 348 15.75 22.69 12.87
C LEU A 348 16.72 23.85 12.54
N PRO A 349 16.71 24.94 13.35
CA PRO A 349 17.73 25.97 13.24
C PRO A 349 19.14 25.38 13.50
N PRO A 350 20.20 25.98 12.93
CA PRO A 350 21.55 25.41 12.96
C PRO A 350 22.05 25.08 14.38
N ASP A 351 21.72 25.93 15.36
CA ASP A 351 22.09 25.76 16.77
C ASP A 351 21.47 24.51 17.41
N ALA A 352 20.28 24.11 16.95
CA ALA A 352 19.56 22.93 17.45
C ALA A 352 19.85 21.68 16.63
N LEU A 353 20.11 21.83 15.32
CA LEU A 353 20.35 20.74 14.37
C LEU A 353 21.61 19.95 14.74
N LEU A 354 22.74 20.64 14.96
CA LEU A 354 24.05 20.00 15.10
C LEU A 354 24.12 19.04 16.29
N PRO A 355 23.69 19.40 17.52
CA PRO A 355 23.77 18.47 18.66
C PRO A 355 22.97 17.17 18.44
N ARG A 356 21.79 17.24 17.81
CA ARG A 356 20.96 16.04 17.54
C ARG A 356 21.57 15.18 16.43
N LEU A 357 22.07 15.81 15.36
CA LEU A 357 22.75 15.09 14.29
C LEU A 357 24.01 14.38 14.81
N ILE A 358 24.79 15.04 15.65
CA ILE A 358 25.99 14.45 16.26
C ILE A 358 25.63 13.27 17.17
N SER A 359 24.55 13.37 17.94
CA SER A 359 24.06 12.25 18.78
C SER A 359 23.77 11.00 17.94
N VAL A 360 23.05 11.18 16.82
CA VAL A 360 22.74 10.11 15.86
C VAL A 360 24.01 9.51 15.27
N LEU A 361 24.94 10.35 14.77
CA LEU A 361 26.17 9.89 14.14
C LEU A 361 27.11 9.20 15.12
N HIS A 362 27.20 9.68 16.35
CA HIS A 362 28.06 9.09 17.38
C HIS A 362 27.69 7.64 17.68
N VAL A 363 26.39 7.31 17.72
CA VAL A 363 25.93 5.92 17.90
C VAL A 363 26.37 5.04 16.72
N ILE A 364 26.13 5.49 15.49
CA ILE A 364 26.48 4.72 14.27
C ILE A 364 27.99 4.50 14.17
N VAL A 365 28.79 5.53 14.42
CA VAL A 365 30.25 5.47 14.41
C VAL A 365 30.78 4.52 15.48
N ARG A 366 30.26 4.60 16.71
CA ARG A 366 30.63 3.70 17.81
C ARG A 366 30.37 2.25 17.43
N ASP A 367 29.20 1.95 16.90
CA ASP A 367 28.82 0.57 16.56
C ASP A 367 29.64 0.03 15.39
N THR A 368 29.98 0.90 14.42
CA THR A 368 30.92 0.57 13.34
C THR A 368 32.32 0.24 13.90
N GLN A 369 32.82 1.03 14.84
CA GLN A 369 34.11 0.79 15.49
C GLN A 369 34.12 -0.53 16.28
N MET A 370 33.05 -0.81 17.04
CA MET A 370 32.89 -2.07 17.76
C MET A 370 32.88 -3.28 16.81
N ALA A 371 32.17 -3.21 15.68
CA ALA A 371 32.15 -4.27 14.68
C ALA A 371 33.55 -4.52 14.06
N MET A 372 34.37 -3.47 13.92
CA MET A 372 35.75 -3.61 13.44
C MET A 372 36.69 -4.26 14.46
N GLU A 373 36.42 -4.11 15.76
CA GLU A 373 37.22 -4.73 16.83
C GLU A 373 36.92 -6.23 16.97
N THR A 374 35.67 -6.64 16.78
CA THR A 374 35.22 -8.04 16.88
C THR A 374 35.49 -8.89 15.63
N LEU A 375 36.09 -8.30 14.59
CA LEU A 375 36.40 -8.96 13.31
C LEU A 375 37.18 -10.26 13.44
N ARG A 376 38.04 -10.36 14.47
CA ARG A 376 38.86 -11.56 14.73
C ARG A 376 38.07 -12.71 15.35
N GLU A 377 36.97 -12.39 16.02
CA GLU A 377 36.15 -13.34 16.76
C GLU A 377 35.02 -13.87 15.88
N ASP A 378 34.29 -12.97 15.22
CA ASP A 378 33.18 -13.32 14.33
C ASP A 378 33.14 -12.41 13.09
N HIS A 379 33.75 -12.90 12.02
CA HIS A 379 33.82 -12.17 10.75
C HIS A 379 32.45 -12.01 10.08
N LEU A 380 31.52 -12.96 10.24
CA LEU A 380 30.20 -12.87 9.60
C LEU A 380 29.34 -11.81 10.30
N HIS A 381 29.32 -11.84 11.63
CA HIS A 381 28.58 -10.85 12.41
C HIS A 381 29.14 -9.43 12.23
N ALA A 382 30.47 -9.29 12.22
CA ALA A 382 31.12 -8.01 11.92
C ALA A 382 30.72 -7.48 10.53
N ARG A 383 30.64 -8.36 9.52
CA ARG A 383 30.21 -8.00 8.16
C ARG A 383 28.78 -7.47 8.13
N GLU A 384 27.85 -8.20 8.71
CA GLU A 384 26.43 -7.82 8.77
C GLU A 384 26.25 -6.48 9.50
N SER A 385 26.94 -6.31 10.63
CA SER A 385 26.93 -5.06 11.39
C SER A 385 27.45 -3.88 10.57
N ILE A 386 28.57 -4.03 9.83
CA ILE A 386 29.08 -2.95 8.97
C ILE A 386 28.09 -2.58 7.86
N LEU A 387 27.44 -3.56 7.22
CA LEU A 387 26.41 -3.31 6.21
C LEU A 387 25.22 -2.54 6.80
N GLU A 388 24.77 -2.92 8.00
CA GLU A 388 23.71 -2.22 8.72
C GLU A 388 24.11 -0.78 9.04
N GLN A 389 25.30 -0.54 9.62
CA GLN A 389 25.76 0.81 9.96
C GLN A 389 25.91 1.70 8.72
N LEU A 390 26.42 1.18 7.60
CA LEU A 390 26.47 1.91 6.32
C LEU A 390 25.07 2.26 5.81
N ALA A 391 24.09 1.36 5.98
CA ALA A 391 22.70 1.65 5.64
C ALA A 391 22.10 2.76 6.53
N LEU A 392 22.44 2.80 7.83
CA LEU A 392 22.03 3.88 8.73
C LEU A 392 22.67 5.22 8.33
N LEU A 393 23.97 5.24 8.02
CA LEU A 393 24.67 6.44 7.54
C LEU A 393 24.05 6.98 6.25
N LYS A 394 23.81 6.10 5.28
CA LYS A 394 23.14 6.44 4.01
C LYS A 394 21.76 7.03 4.25
N ALA A 395 20.96 6.41 5.11
CA ALA A 395 19.62 6.89 5.45
C ALA A 395 19.64 8.26 6.14
N CYS A 396 20.62 8.51 7.03
CA CYS A 396 20.78 9.80 7.69
C CYS A 396 21.06 10.90 6.66
N CYS A 397 21.97 10.63 5.73
CA CYS A 397 22.30 11.55 4.63
C CYS A 397 21.08 11.82 3.74
N GLN A 398 20.29 10.79 3.42
CA GLN A 398 19.08 10.95 2.62
C GLN A 398 18.01 11.81 3.32
N GLY A 399 17.88 11.71 4.64
CA GLY A 399 16.95 12.55 5.39
C GLY A 399 17.39 14.00 5.42
N ILE A 400 18.66 14.26 5.77
CA ILE A 400 19.23 15.61 5.81
C ILE A 400 19.30 16.28 4.42
N GLY A 401 19.54 15.49 3.38
CA GLY A 401 19.68 15.97 2.00
C GLY A 401 18.37 16.07 1.24
N SER A 402 17.25 15.69 1.84
CA SER A 402 15.96 15.71 1.15
C SER A 402 15.57 17.15 0.82
N THR A 403 15.28 17.43 -0.46
CA THR A 403 14.91 18.77 -0.92
C THR A 403 13.64 19.21 -0.22
N LEU A 404 13.69 20.39 0.43
CA LEU A 404 12.47 21.08 0.86
C LEU A 404 11.56 21.23 -0.36
N ARG A 405 10.28 20.90 -0.21
CA ARG A 405 9.33 20.97 -1.33
C ARG A 405 9.14 22.44 -1.72
N GLU A 406 8.92 22.73 -3.01
CA GLU A 406 8.79 24.11 -3.52
C GLU A 406 7.64 24.90 -2.86
N ASP A 407 6.67 24.20 -2.26
CA ASP A 407 5.52 24.77 -1.53
C ASP A 407 5.75 24.94 -0.01
N GLU A 408 6.91 24.55 0.52
CA GLU A 408 7.23 24.70 1.96
C GLU A 408 7.73 26.12 2.24
N GLU A 409 6.83 27.01 2.68
CA GLU A 409 7.24 28.29 3.26
C GLU A 409 8.17 28.03 4.45
N PRO A 410 9.35 28.68 4.53
CA PRO A 410 10.22 28.54 5.69
C PRO A 410 9.43 28.96 6.93
N VAL A 411 9.43 28.12 7.97
CA VAL A 411 8.82 28.46 9.27
C VAL A 411 9.44 29.77 9.75
N ILE A 412 8.66 30.85 9.64
CA ILE A 412 8.94 32.10 10.34
C ILE A 412 8.59 31.82 11.79
N ILE A 413 9.58 31.36 12.56
CA ILE A 413 9.53 31.47 14.02
C ILE A 413 9.40 32.95 14.31
N ASP A 414 8.27 33.37 14.87
CA ASP A 414 7.95 34.77 15.17
C ASP A 414 9.16 35.46 15.84
N PRO A 415 9.84 36.40 15.16
CA PRO A 415 11.03 37.07 15.69
C PRO A 415 10.73 37.91 16.94
N SER A 416 9.45 38.16 17.24
CA SER A 416 9.04 38.98 18.39
C SER A 416 9.12 38.25 19.73
N LEU A 417 9.28 36.93 19.74
CA LEU A 417 9.40 36.11 20.96
C LEU A 417 10.85 35.87 21.41
N HIS A 418 11.85 36.25 20.59
CA HIS A 418 13.27 36.20 20.97
C HIS A 418 13.87 37.61 20.99
N PRO A 419 14.42 38.10 22.12
CA PRO A 419 15.22 39.32 22.10
C PRO A 419 16.39 39.13 21.11
N PRO A 420 16.82 40.18 20.40
CA PRO A 420 17.90 40.06 19.42
C PRO A 420 19.13 39.47 20.11
N THR A 421 19.50 38.26 19.69
CA THR A 421 20.68 37.56 20.17
C THR A 421 21.90 38.45 19.87
N PRO A 422 22.75 38.76 20.86
CA PRO A 422 23.94 39.55 20.61
C PRO A 422 24.82 38.83 19.58
N THR A 423 25.31 39.60 18.60
CA THR A 423 26.33 39.21 17.62
C THR A 423 27.35 38.24 18.22
N PRO A 424 27.61 37.06 17.60
CA PRO A 424 28.49 36.07 18.18
C PRO A 424 29.93 36.60 18.19
N THR A 425 30.44 36.89 19.39
CA THR A 425 31.81 37.34 19.66
C THR A 425 32.77 36.20 20.01
N HIS A 426 32.33 34.95 19.91
CA HIS A 426 33.18 33.76 20.08
C HIS A 426 33.42 33.07 18.72
N PRO A 427 34.62 32.50 18.45
CA PRO A 427 34.75 31.55 17.35
C PRO A 427 33.72 30.43 17.56
N PRO A 428 33.02 29.97 16.51
CA PRO A 428 31.90 29.06 16.67
C PRO A 428 32.44 27.73 17.23
N ALA A 429 32.11 27.42 18.49
CA ALA A 429 32.43 26.13 19.10
C ALA A 429 31.91 24.95 18.26
N ASP A 430 30.84 25.21 17.51
CA ASP A 430 30.23 24.29 16.55
C ASP A 430 31.16 23.93 15.38
N ALA A 431 32.06 24.80 14.94
CA ALA A 431 32.95 24.52 13.80
C ALA A 431 34.05 23.52 14.16
N ASP A 432 34.56 23.56 15.40
CA ASP A 432 35.55 22.59 15.87
C ASP A 432 34.90 21.22 16.11
N GLN A 433 33.67 21.20 16.63
CA GLN A 433 32.92 19.96 16.83
C GLN A 433 32.50 19.32 15.50
N GLN A 434 32.05 20.11 14.52
CA GLN A 434 31.80 19.65 13.14
C GLN A 434 33.06 19.07 12.50
N ARG A 435 34.21 19.74 12.64
CA ARG A 435 35.49 19.27 12.11
C ARG A 435 35.92 17.95 12.76
N ALA A 436 35.73 17.81 14.07
CA ALA A 436 36.02 16.56 14.78
C ALA A 436 35.19 15.39 14.24
N VAL A 437 33.86 15.58 14.06
CA VAL A 437 32.98 14.52 13.53
C VAL A 437 33.32 14.17 12.09
N SER A 438 33.59 15.16 11.23
CA SER A 438 34.03 14.94 9.85
C SER A 438 35.34 14.13 9.78
N THR A 439 36.28 14.40 10.69
CA THR A 439 37.54 13.64 10.80
C THR A 439 37.29 12.19 11.19
N VAL A 440 36.46 11.94 12.21
CA VAL A 440 36.11 10.59 12.66
C VAL A 440 35.38 9.81 11.57
N MET A 441 34.45 10.44 10.85
CA MET A 441 33.74 9.83 9.72
C MET A 441 34.70 9.40 8.60
N TRP A 442 35.73 10.21 8.34
CA TRP A 442 36.78 9.87 7.37
C TRP A 442 37.63 8.68 7.83
N GLU A 443 38.08 8.69 9.08
CA GLU A 443 38.87 7.59 9.66
C GLU A 443 38.13 6.26 9.58
N VAL A 444 36.82 6.26 9.88
CA VAL A 444 35.96 5.09 9.73
C VAL A 444 35.87 4.63 8.26
N THR A 445 35.73 5.56 7.32
CA THR A 445 35.66 5.26 5.88
C THR A 445 36.95 4.61 5.36
N GLU A 446 38.11 5.18 5.71
CA GLU A 446 39.41 4.60 5.36
C GLU A 446 39.60 3.22 5.99
N ARG A 447 39.16 3.07 7.24
CA ARG A 447 39.28 1.79 7.96
C ARG A 447 38.43 0.70 7.30
N ILE A 448 37.18 0.99 6.94
CA ILE A 448 36.30 0.06 6.21
C ILE A 448 36.96 -0.34 4.88
N CYS A 449 37.48 0.61 4.10
CA CYS A 449 38.19 0.30 2.85
C CYS A 449 39.40 -0.62 3.08
N SER A 450 40.18 -0.37 4.13
CA SER A 450 41.39 -1.14 4.43
C SER A 450 41.12 -2.59 4.86
N VAL A 451 39.98 -2.84 5.52
CA VAL A 451 39.62 -4.15 6.06
C VAL A 451 38.73 -4.94 5.10
N TRP A 452 37.74 -4.27 4.50
CA TRP A 452 36.68 -4.88 3.68
C TRP A 452 36.83 -4.63 2.18
N GLY A 453 37.98 -4.12 1.73
CA GLY A 453 38.19 -3.76 0.32
C GLY A 453 38.00 -4.88 -0.70
N GLY A 454 38.02 -6.14 -0.26
CA GLY A 454 37.73 -7.32 -1.08
C GLY A 454 36.26 -7.74 -1.12
N ASP A 455 35.38 -7.14 -0.32
CA ASP A 455 33.97 -7.49 -0.24
C ASP A 455 33.11 -6.54 -1.10
N GLU A 456 32.52 -7.09 -2.17
CA GLU A 456 31.77 -6.29 -3.14
C GLU A 456 30.52 -5.65 -2.52
N GLU A 457 29.80 -6.33 -1.63
CA GLU A 457 28.57 -5.79 -1.03
C GLU A 457 28.88 -4.65 -0.06
N VAL A 458 29.93 -4.80 0.76
CA VAL A 458 30.37 -3.73 1.69
C VAL A 458 30.86 -2.52 0.90
N MET A 459 31.64 -2.72 -0.16
CA MET A 459 32.11 -1.63 -1.02
C MET A 459 30.96 -0.97 -1.79
N GLN A 460 29.97 -1.73 -2.25
CA GLN A 460 28.75 -1.18 -2.86
C GLN A 460 27.97 -0.32 -1.85
N ALA A 461 27.75 -0.80 -0.63
CA ALA A 461 27.07 -0.04 0.43
C ALA A 461 27.81 1.26 0.78
N LEU A 462 29.15 1.22 0.84
CA LEU A 462 29.98 2.40 1.09
C LEU A 462 29.90 3.41 -0.07
N CYS A 463 29.99 2.94 -1.32
CA CYS A 463 29.85 3.79 -2.50
C CYS A 463 28.47 4.44 -2.57
N ASP A 464 27.42 3.69 -2.25
CA ASP A 464 26.05 4.19 -2.16
C ASP A 464 25.89 5.28 -1.08
N PHE A 465 26.58 5.16 0.05
CA PHE A 465 26.64 6.21 1.08
C PHE A 465 27.34 7.46 0.53
N ILE A 466 28.53 7.31 -0.06
CA ILE A 466 29.31 8.41 -0.66
C ILE A 466 28.51 9.14 -1.74
N GLU A 467 27.81 8.41 -2.62
CA GLU A 467 26.95 9.01 -3.64
C GLU A 467 25.89 9.95 -3.02
N LYS A 468 25.31 9.56 -1.88
CA LYS A 468 24.30 10.37 -1.19
C LYS A 468 24.86 11.54 -0.40
N THR A 469 26.11 11.49 0.05
CA THR A 469 26.78 12.67 0.64
C THR A 469 27.14 13.70 -0.42
N LEU A 470 27.47 13.26 -1.64
CA LEU A 470 27.82 14.12 -2.78
C LEU A 470 26.61 14.68 -3.54
N ALA A 471 25.44 14.06 -3.41
CA ALA A 471 24.20 14.56 -4.03
C ALA A 471 23.85 15.98 -3.55
N ALA A 472 23.39 16.82 -4.49
CA ALA A 472 23.02 18.21 -4.24
C ALA A 472 21.89 18.30 -3.19
N GLY A 473 22.15 19.00 -2.08
CA GLY A 473 21.22 19.16 -0.95
C GLY A 473 21.79 18.73 0.40
N THR A 474 22.76 17.80 0.41
CA THR A 474 23.34 17.22 1.65
C THR A 474 24.71 17.79 2.03
N ILE A 475 25.14 18.92 1.46
CA ILE A 475 26.50 19.46 1.67
C ILE A 475 26.59 20.11 3.07
N LEU A 476 26.46 19.30 4.12
CA LEU A 476 27.04 19.59 5.42
C LEU A 476 28.50 19.12 5.37
N PRO A 477 29.47 19.98 5.74
CA PRO A 477 30.89 19.61 5.84
C PRO A 477 31.19 18.41 6.75
N ILE A 478 30.21 17.99 7.55
CA ILE A 478 30.26 16.83 8.44
C ILE A 478 30.37 15.52 7.65
N PHE A 479 29.67 15.41 6.50
CA PHE A 479 29.58 14.18 5.72
C PHE A 479 30.53 14.11 4.53
N THR A 480 31.15 15.24 4.19
CA THR A 480 32.06 15.37 3.05
C THR A 480 33.50 15.54 3.55
N PRO A 481 34.26 14.46 3.67
CA PRO A 481 35.68 14.53 3.86
C PRO A 481 36.37 15.04 2.58
N ASN A 482 37.60 15.53 2.74
CA ASN A 482 38.47 16.08 1.69
C ASN A 482 38.26 15.37 0.32
N ILE A 483 37.51 16.02 -0.59
CA ILE A 483 37.14 15.46 -1.90
C ILE A 483 38.37 14.92 -2.66
N PRO A 484 39.51 15.65 -2.72
CA PRO A 484 40.76 15.10 -3.23
C PRO A 484 41.17 13.75 -2.64
N ALA A 485 41.09 13.58 -1.31
CA ALA A 485 41.46 12.34 -0.63
C ALA A 485 40.48 11.20 -0.98
N LEU A 486 39.18 11.50 -1.08
CA LEU A 486 38.17 10.55 -1.53
C LEU A 486 38.42 10.04 -2.96
N VAL A 487 38.75 10.93 -3.89
CA VAL A 487 39.08 10.54 -5.27
C VAL A 487 40.33 9.64 -5.29
N HIS A 488 41.37 9.98 -4.52
CA HIS A 488 42.56 9.13 -4.43
C HIS A 488 42.25 7.74 -3.85
N LEU A 489 41.40 7.67 -2.82
CA LEU A 489 40.96 6.42 -2.22
C LEU A 489 40.18 5.55 -3.21
N LEU A 490 39.17 6.11 -3.90
CA LEU A 490 38.36 5.39 -4.90
C LEU A 490 39.22 4.84 -6.05
N VAL A 491 40.20 5.61 -6.54
CA VAL A 491 41.13 5.16 -7.58
C VAL A 491 42.05 4.04 -7.07
N ALA A 492 42.54 4.14 -5.83
CA ALA A 492 43.38 3.10 -5.23
C ALA A 492 42.60 1.79 -5.05
N MET A 493 41.34 1.88 -4.59
CA MET A 493 40.45 0.75 -4.43
C MET A 493 40.11 0.09 -5.76
N TYR A 494 39.71 0.87 -6.78
CA TYR A 494 39.39 0.32 -8.11
C TYR A 494 40.59 -0.39 -8.76
N ARG A 495 41.82 0.09 -8.52
CA ARG A 495 43.05 -0.58 -8.99
C ARG A 495 43.32 -1.90 -8.27
N ALA A 496 42.94 -2.02 -7.00
CA ALA A 496 43.12 -3.24 -6.22
C ALA A 496 42.01 -4.26 -6.51
N THR A 497 40.75 -3.82 -6.52
CA THR A 497 39.54 -4.62 -6.72
C THR A 497 38.59 -3.87 -7.66
N PRO A 498 38.46 -4.26 -8.95
CA PRO A 498 37.73 -3.48 -9.95
C PRO A 498 36.22 -3.72 -9.88
N PHE A 499 35.57 -3.24 -8.82
CA PHE A 499 34.11 -3.27 -8.70
C PHE A 499 33.45 -2.11 -9.47
N ALA A 500 32.25 -2.35 -10.01
CA ALA A 500 31.50 -1.33 -10.76
C ALA A 500 31.04 -0.16 -9.87
N CYS A 501 30.85 -0.40 -8.58
CA CYS A 501 30.40 0.60 -7.59
C CYS A 501 31.32 1.83 -7.52
N PHE A 502 32.64 1.65 -7.65
CA PHE A 502 33.62 2.74 -7.60
C PHE A 502 33.49 3.69 -8.79
N LEU A 503 33.17 3.16 -9.98
CA LEU A 503 32.92 3.98 -11.17
C LEU A 503 31.63 4.77 -11.03
N LYS A 504 30.58 4.15 -10.46
CA LYS A 504 29.30 4.82 -10.20
C LYS A 504 29.45 5.97 -9.21
N ALA A 505 30.21 5.78 -8.12
CA ALA A 505 30.45 6.83 -7.13
C ALA A 505 31.34 7.97 -7.66
N ALA A 506 32.14 7.71 -8.69
CA ALA A 506 33.01 8.71 -9.32
C ALA A 506 32.33 9.52 -10.44
N ALA A 507 31.22 9.02 -10.98
CA ALA A 507 30.40 9.67 -12.01
C ALA A 507 29.46 10.70 -11.39
#